data_AF-A0A9W4EBX3-F1
#
_entry.id   AF-A0A9W4EBX3-F1
#
_cell.length_a   1.000
_cell.length_b   1.000
_cell.length_c   1.000
_cell.angle_alpha   90.00
_cell.angle_beta   90.00
_cell.angle_gamma   90.00
#
_symmetry.space_group_name_H-M   'P 1'
#
loop_
_entity.id
_entity.type
_entity.pdbx_description
1 polymer ?
#
loop_
_entity_poly.entity_id
_entity_poly.type
_entity_poly.pdbx_seq_one_letter_code
_entity_poly.pdbx_strand_id
1 'polypeptide(L)'
;MTGGQLADVLEGRVADPDWLADAVDRVARDPDAVAALFPAAGRRCGRGPLPDEALGRDAGPDAAPDPVGWTVDDAARVLLLTALPLHGTALAGQVDALYRYGSADEKRAVLRALPLLDLGSAGVDILHDALRTNDTRLVAAAVGPYARHLDDRMWRQAVLKCVFMEIPLTAVADLDRRADGELGRMLGDLADERRAAGRTIPADAGILLALIGDLPPAGGDGTADRTDEREGKAG
;
A
#
# COMPACT_ATOMS: atom_id res chain seq x y z
N MET A 1 8.49 5.57 -10.09
CA MET A 1 9.10 6.63 -9.26
C MET A 1 10.44 6.14 -8.76
N THR A 2 11.52 6.86 -9.01
CA THR A 2 12.88 6.60 -8.50
C THR A 2 13.28 7.71 -7.52
N GLY A 3 14.40 7.54 -6.81
CA GLY A 3 14.96 8.62 -5.98
C GLY A 3 15.26 9.89 -6.78
N GLY A 4 15.79 9.76 -8.00
CA GLY A 4 16.01 10.91 -8.88
C GLY A 4 14.72 11.65 -9.24
N GLN A 5 13.65 10.91 -9.58
CA GLN A 5 12.35 11.53 -9.84
C GLN A 5 11.79 12.24 -8.59
N LEU A 6 12.00 11.71 -7.39
CA LEU A 6 11.59 12.38 -6.15
C LEU A 6 12.37 13.66 -5.87
N ALA A 7 13.65 13.71 -6.22
CA ALA A 7 14.45 14.93 -6.09
C ALA A 7 13.89 16.05 -6.98
N ASP A 8 13.58 15.75 -8.24
CA ASP A 8 12.97 16.71 -9.18
C ASP A 8 11.62 17.23 -8.65
N VAL A 9 10.79 16.34 -8.09
CA VAL A 9 9.48 16.70 -7.52
C VAL A 9 9.59 17.66 -6.33
N LEU A 10 10.67 17.56 -5.57
CA LEU A 10 10.93 18.36 -4.38
C LEU A 10 11.52 19.75 -4.71
N GLU A 11 11.96 19.97 -5.95
CA GLU A 11 12.53 21.26 -6.37
C GLU A 11 11.52 22.42 -6.18
N GLY A 12 11.95 23.48 -5.51
CA GLY A 12 11.11 24.64 -5.20
C GLY A 12 10.01 24.40 -4.16
N ARG A 13 9.92 23.20 -3.56
CA ARG A 13 8.90 22.84 -2.55
C ARG A 13 9.46 22.63 -1.14
N VAL A 14 10.77 22.42 -1.05
CA VAL A 14 11.50 22.18 0.21
C VAL A 14 11.88 23.52 0.84
N ALA A 15 11.62 23.67 2.14
CA ALA A 15 11.94 24.90 2.87
C ALA A 15 13.46 25.15 3.01
N ASP A 16 14.27 24.10 3.11
CA ASP A 16 15.74 24.16 3.13
C ASP A 16 16.33 23.13 2.14
N PRO A 17 16.44 23.51 0.84
CA PRO A 17 16.89 22.60 -0.21
C PRO A 17 18.38 22.22 -0.06
N ASP A 18 19.22 23.14 0.39
CA ASP A 18 20.65 22.89 0.63
C ASP A 18 20.84 21.82 1.70
N TRP A 19 20.07 21.90 2.79
CA TRP A 19 20.09 20.87 3.82
C TRP A 19 19.65 19.50 3.30
N LEU A 20 18.63 19.45 2.43
CA LEU A 20 18.18 18.17 1.90
C LEU A 20 19.25 17.55 1.00
N ALA A 21 19.90 18.34 0.14
CA ALA A 21 21.01 17.89 -0.69
C ALA A 21 22.17 17.36 0.18
N ASP A 22 22.61 18.14 1.18
CA ASP A 22 23.65 17.73 2.13
C ASP A 22 23.28 16.46 2.90
N ALA A 23 22.01 16.33 3.30
CA ALA A 23 21.52 15.16 4.03
C ALA A 23 21.52 13.90 3.16
N VAL A 24 21.08 14.01 1.90
CA VAL A 24 21.13 12.91 0.92
C VAL A 24 22.57 12.47 0.69
N ASP A 25 23.47 13.42 0.41
CA ASP A 25 24.90 13.14 0.20
C ASP A 25 25.54 12.51 1.44
N ARG A 26 25.14 12.94 2.64
CA ARG A 26 25.64 12.38 3.88
C ARG A 26 25.15 10.95 4.10
N VAL A 27 23.86 10.67 3.89
CA VAL A 27 23.30 9.31 4.02
C VAL A 27 23.94 8.35 3.00
N ALA A 28 24.23 8.83 1.79
CA ALA A 28 24.92 8.04 0.76
C ALA A 28 26.37 7.67 1.14
N ARG A 29 27.03 8.45 2.01
CA ARG A 29 28.41 8.21 2.47
C ARG A 29 28.48 7.54 3.84
N ASP A 30 27.53 7.82 4.71
CA ASP A 30 27.45 7.40 6.11
C ASP A 30 25.99 7.00 6.42
N PRO A 31 25.65 5.71 6.21
CA PRO A 31 24.28 5.22 6.37
C PRO A 31 23.71 5.46 7.78
N ASP A 32 24.55 5.45 8.82
CA ASP A 32 24.13 5.66 10.20
C ASP A 32 23.57 7.07 10.43
N ALA A 33 23.98 8.04 9.59
CA ALA A 33 23.46 9.41 9.65
C ALA A 33 21.94 9.50 9.42
N VAL A 34 21.34 8.52 8.73
CA VAL A 34 19.91 8.51 8.45
C VAL A 34 19.09 8.50 9.75
N ALA A 35 19.59 7.89 10.83
CA ALA A 35 18.90 7.84 12.12
C ALA A 35 18.66 9.24 12.72
N ALA A 36 19.55 10.20 12.44
CA ALA A 36 19.41 11.59 12.88
C ALA A 36 18.72 12.48 11.83
N LEU A 37 18.98 12.25 10.54
CA LEU A 37 18.49 13.10 9.46
C LEU A 37 17.03 12.81 9.11
N PHE A 38 16.59 11.56 9.18
CA PHE A 38 15.23 11.16 8.84
C PHE A 38 14.17 11.82 9.74
N PRO A 39 14.33 11.90 11.07
CA PRO A 39 13.40 12.67 11.91
C PRO A 39 13.48 14.18 11.71
N ALA A 40 14.63 14.71 11.28
CA ALA A 40 14.84 16.13 11.05
C ALA A 40 14.13 16.65 9.79
N ALA A 41 13.86 15.78 8.80
CA ALA A 41 13.26 16.14 7.52
C ALA A 41 11.98 16.97 7.66
N GLY A 42 11.07 16.63 8.58
CA GLY A 42 9.83 17.40 8.78
C GLY A 42 10.05 18.85 9.22
N ARG A 43 11.13 19.13 9.96
CA ARG A 43 11.47 20.49 10.40
C ARG A 43 12.27 21.26 9.35
N ARG A 44 13.08 20.57 8.53
CA ARG A 44 14.00 21.19 7.58
C ARG A 44 13.37 21.36 6.20
N CYS A 45 12.58 20.39 5.75
CA CYS A 45 11.93 20.43 4.44
C CYS A 45 10.53 21.04 4.46
N GLY A 46 9.87 21.06 5.63
CA GLY A 46 8.47 21.48 5.76
C GLY A 46 7.48 20.33 5.51
N ARG A 47 6.22 20.55 5.87
CA ARG A 47 5.13 19.54 5.84
C ARG A 47 3.98 19.93 4.91
N GLY A 48 4.27 20.77 3.92
CA GLY A 48 3.26 21.20 2.95
C GLY A 48 2.72 20.01 2.16
N PRO A 49 1.47 20.07 1.68
CA PRO A 49 0.93 19.03 0.80
C PRO A 49 1.76 18.94 -0.49
N LEU A 50 1.98 17.72 -0.95
CA LEU A 50 2.64 17.41 -2.21
C LEU A 50 1.59 16.81 -3.16
N PRO A 51 1.16 17.53 -4.19
CA PRO A 51 0.10 17.09 -5.10
C PRO A 51 0.49 15.84 -5.89
N ASP A 52 -0.48 14.97 -6.16
CA ASP A 52 -0.28 13.69 -6.86
C ASP A 52 0.23 13.88 -8.30
N GLU A 53 -0.17 15.00 -8.91
CA GLU A 53 0.31 15.43 -10.23
C GLU A 53 1.83 15.59 -10.23
N ALA A 54 2.37 16.18 -9.16
CA ALA A 54 3.81 16.33 -9.01
C ALA A 54 4.49 14.96 -8.92
N LEU A 55 3.85 13.98 -8.30
CA LEU A 55 4.40 12.63 -8.14
C LEU A 55 4.29 11.77 -9.41
N GLY A 56 3.82 12.33 -10.53
CA GLY A 56 3.57 11.56 -11.75
C GLY A 56 2.57 10.43 -11.53
N ARG A 57 1.68 10.60 -10.54
CA ARG A 57 0.55 9.72 -10.26
C ARG A 57 -0.70 10.13 -11.05
N ASP A 58 -0.55 11.05 -12.00
CA ASP A 58 -1.52 11.39 -13.04
C ASP A 58 -1.77 10.17 -13.96
N ALA A 59 -2.46 9.16 -13.43
CA ALA A 59 -2.84 7.95 -14.13
C ALA A 59 -4.12 8.16 -14.97
N GLY A 60 -4.23 9.33 -15.61
CA GLY A 60 -5.36 9.70 -16.46
C GLY A 60 -6.57 10.27 -15.70
N PRO A 61 -7.64 10.65 -16.41
CA PRO A 61 -8.81 11.33 -15.84
C PRO A 61 -9.59 10.48 -14.82
N ASP A 62 -9.37 9.17 -14.80
CA ASP A 62 -10.07 8.21 -13.92
C ASP A 62 -9.21 7.74 -12.73
N ALA A 63 -7.95 8.18 -12.63
CA ALA A 63 -7.11 7.83 -11.50
C ALA A 63 -7.52 8.65 -10.27
N ALA A 64 -7.95 7.93 -9.24
CA ALA A 64 -8.24 8.57 -7.96
C ALA A 64 -6.94 9.01 -7.28
N PRO A 65 -6.93 10.22 -6.68
CA PRO A 65 -5.78 10.67 -5.90
C PRO A 65 -5.55 9.77 -4.67
N ASP A 66 -4.32 9.77 -4.16
CA ASP A 66 -3.95 9.17 -2.89
C ASP A 66 -4.86 9.76 -1.80
N PRO A 67 -5.71 8.95 -1.15
CA PRO A 67 -6.75 9.48 -0.27
C PRO A 67 -6.19 10.08 1.02
N VAL A 68 -4.91 9.86 1.31
CA VAL A 68 -4.20 10.46 2.44
C VAL A 68 -3.35 11.66 1.99
N GLY A 69 -2.95 11.68 0.72
CA GLY A 69 -2.05 12.67 0.16
C GLY A 69 -0.61 12.50 0.63
N TRP A 70 0.32 12.96 -0.20
CA TRP A 70 1.73 13.07 0.19
C TRP A 70 2.01 14.43 0.80
N THR A 71 3.05 14.50 1.63
CA THR A 71 3.62 15.74 2.11
C THR A 71 5.07 15.86 1.66
N VAL A 72 5.61 17.09 1.67
CA VAL A 72 7.02 17.36 1.34
C VAL A 72 7.96 16.55 2.24
N ASP A 73 7.64 16.39 3.52
CA ASP A 73 8.45 15.60 4.44
C ASP A 73 8.30 14.09 4.29
N ASP A 74 7.19 13.59 3.72
CA ASP A 74 7.10 12.19 3.29
C ASP A 74 8.10 11.95 2.16
N ALA A 75 8.04 12.77 1.09
CA ALA A 75 8.91 12.63 -0.07
C ALA A 75 10.40 12.82 0.27
N ALA A 76 10.75 13.80 1.12
CA ALA A 76 12.14 14.01 1.55
C ALA A 76 12.68 12.80 2.34
N ARG A 77 11.86 12.20 3.22
CA ARG A 77 12.23 10.99 3.95
C ARG A 77 12.40 9.78 3.05
N VAL A 78 11.51 9.61 2.07
CA VAL A 78 11.64 8.56 1.05
C VAL A 78 12.93 8.75 0.26
N LEU A 79 13.26 10.00 -0.14
CA LEU A 79 14.50 10.31 -0.84
C LEU A 79 15.73 9.89 -0.01
N LEU A 80 15.78 10.23 1.28
CA LEU A 80 16.85 9.79 2.20
C LEU A 80 16.97 8.26 2.26
N LEU A 81 15.85 7.53 2.34
CA LEU A 81 15.87 6.06 2.35
C LEU A 81 16.38 5.48 1.02
N THR A 82 15.99 6.05 -0.12
CA THR A 82 16.46 5.60 -1.44
C THR A 82 17.94 5.92 -1.70
N ALA A 83 18.53 6.83 -0.92
CA ALA A 83 19.95 7.18 -1.00
C ALA A 83 20.84 6.26 -0.17
N LEU A 84 20.28 5.37 0.67
CA LEU A 84 21.06 4.43 1.48
C LEU A 84 21.85 3.47 0.57
N PRO A 85 23.18 3.35 0.73
CA PRO A 85 24.01 2.38 0.00
C PRO A 85 23.94 0.99 0.68
N LEU A 86 22.77 0.63 1.22
CA LEU A 86 22.53 -0.61 1.95
C LEU A 86 21.68 -1.56 1.12
N HIS A 87 21.90 -2.86 1.31
CA HIS A 87 21.14 -3.92 0.65
C HIS A 87 20.84 -5.07 1.62
N GLY A 88 19.90 -5.93 1.24
CA GLY A 88 19.58 -7.15 1.97
C GLY A 88 19.24 -6.90 3.44
N THR A 89 19.84 -7.68 4.34
CA THR A 89 19.53 -7.64 5.78
C THR A 89 19.91 -6.32 6.45
N ALA A 90 20.96 -5.64 5.98
CA ALA A 90 21.37 -4.35 6.52
C ALA A 90 20.33 -3.26 6.20
N LEU A 91 19.84 -3.21 4.96
CA LEU A 91 18.78 -2.30 4.56
C LEU A 91 17.49 -2.61 5.33
N ALA A 92 17.09 -3.88 5.40
CA ALA A 92 15.89 -4.30 6.13
C ALA A 92 15.96 -3.90 7.61
N GLY A 93 17.11 -4.11 8.27
CA GLY A 93 17.32 -3.72 9.66
C GLY A 93 17.24 -2.20 9.87
N GLN A 94 17.81 -1.41 8.96
CA GLN A 94 17.75 0.05 9.03
C GLN A 94 16.31 0.57 8.87
N VAL A 95 15.57 0.00 7.90
CA VAL A 95 14.17 0.36 7.63
C VAL A 95 13.25 -0.05 8.79
N ASP A 96 13.42 -1.25 9.35
CA ASP A 96 12.66 -1.71 10.53
C ASP A 96 12.92 -0.81 11.74
N ALA A 97 14.18 -0.43 12.00
CA ALA A 97 14.52 0.45 13.11
C ALA A 97 13.84 1.83 12.98
N LEU A 98 13.92 2.44 11.79
CA LEU A 98 13.27 3.74 11.53
C LEU A 98 11.75 3.66 11.66
N TYR A 99 11.14 2.55 11.22
CA TYR A 99 9.71 2.33 11.40
C TYR A 99 9.36 2.16 12.88
N ARG A 100 10.01 1.23 13.58
CA ARG A 100 9.68 0.84 14.97
C ARG A 100 9.73 1.99 15.95
N TYR A 101 10.75 2.84 15.83
CA TYR A 101 11.00 3.96 16.75
C TYR A 101 10.50 5.31 16.23
N GLY A 102 9.96 5.35 15.01
CA GLY A 102 9.43 6.57 14.40
C GLY A 102 8.05 6.97 14.91
N SER A 103 7.77 8.27 14.81
CA SER A 103 6.44 8.86 14.90
C SER A 103 5.52 8.40 13.78
N ALA A 104 4.21 8.70 13.86
CA ALA A 104 3.24 8.30 12.83
C ALA A 104 3.59 8.86 11.43
N ASP A 105 4.12 10.09 11.35
CA ASP A 105 4.52 10.67 10.07
C ASP A 105 5.78 9.98 9.50
N GLU A 106 6.73 9.64 10.37
CA GLU A 106 7.94 8.88 10.00
C GLU A 106 7.62 7.46 9.55
N LYS A 107 6.72 6.76 10.27
CA LYS A 107 6.22 5.44 9.88
C LYS A 107 5.51 5.46 8.54
N ARG A 108 4.68 6.49 8.29
CA ARG A 108 4.01 6.68 6.99
C ARG A 108 5.04 6.83 5.87
N ALA A 109 6.07 7.64 6.07
CA ALA A 109 7.14 7.79 5.08
C ALA A 109 7.91 6.47 4.83
N VAL A 110 8.15 5.65 5.86
CA VAL A 110 8.73 4.31 5.67
C VAL A 110 7.82 3.43 4.81
N LEU A 111 6.53 3.34 5.12
CA LEU A 111 5.56 2.56 4.33
C LEU A 111 5.54 2.99 2.86
N ARG A 112 5.56 4.31 2.62
CA ARG A 112 5.63 4.91 1.27
C ARG A 112 6.95 4.58 0.54
N ALA A 113 8.05 4.38 1.26
CA ALA A 113 9.35 4.03 0.69
C ALA A 113 9.48 2.56 0.30
N LEU A 114 8.80 1.64 1.01
CA LEU A 114 8.92 0.18 0.79
C LEU A 114 8.89 -0.26 -0.69
N PRO A 115 7.97 0.20 -1.56
CA PRO A 115 7.94 -0.24 -2.96
C PRO A 115 9.11 0.26 -3.81
N LEU A 116 9.90 1.22 -3.30
CA LEU A 116 11.07 1.81 -3.97
C LEU A 116 12.40 1.22 -3.49
N LEU A 117 12.37 0.39 -2.45
CA LEU A 117 13.54 -0.23 -1.85
C LEU A 117 13.67 -1.69 -2.30
N ASP A 118 14.91 -2.16 -2.49
CA ASP A 118 15.21 -3.55 -2.82
C ASP A 118 15.15 -4.45 -1.57
N LEU A 119 13.94 -4.59 -1.02
CA LEU A 119 13.67 -5.34 0.22
C LEU A 119 13.08 -6.73 -0.03
N GLY A 120 12.66 -7.06 -1.26
CA GLY A 120 11.85 -8.26 -1.50
C GLY A 120 10.64 -8.28 -0.57
N SER A 121 10.43 -9.39 0.16
CA SER A 121 9.38 -9.52 1.19
C SER A 121 9.82 -9.14 2.61
N ALA A 122 11.04 -8.63 2.81
CA ALA A 122 11.58 -8.35 4.14
C ALA A 122 10.83 -7.25 4.93
N GLY A 123 10.03 -6.42 4.24
CA GLY A 123 9.17 -5.40 4.87
C GLY A 123 7.76 -5.87 5.20
N VAL A 124 7.41 -7.15 5.04
CA VAL A 124 6.03 -7.64 5.29
C VAL A 124 5.61 -7.45 6.75
N ASP A 125 6.51 -7.61 7.71
CA ASP A 125 6.18 -7.39 9.13
C ASP A 125 5.86 -5.92 9.44
N ILE A 126 6.43 -4.98 8.69
CA ILE A 126 6.07 -3.56 8.76
C ILE A 126 4.62 -3.36 8.30
N LEU A 127 4.20 -4.04 7.22
CA LEU A 127 2.80 -4.01 6.77
C LEU A 127 1.87 -4.62 7.83
N HIS A 128 2.24 -5.76 8.41
CA HIS A 128 1.46 -6.39 9.46
C HIS A 128 1.27 -5.48 10.67
N ASP A 129 2.31 -4.78 11.12
CA ASP A 129 2.19 -3.82 12.22
C ASP A 129 1.30 -2.64 11.85
N ALA A 130 1.52 -2.01 10.69
CA ALA A 130 0.72 -0.87 10.22
C ALA A 130 -0.77 -1.22 10.14
N LEU A 131 -1.08 -2.41 9.62
CA LEU A 131 -2.45 -2.94 9.50
C LEU A 131 -3.09 -3.30 10.85
N ARG A 132 -2.34 -3.36 11.96
CA ARG A 132 -2.90 -3.52 13.31
C ARG A 132 -3.25 -2.18 13.97
N THR A 133 -2.74 -1.06 13.45
CA THR A 133 -3.03 0.28 13.98
C THR A 133 -4.44 0.76 13.60
N ASN A 134 -4.93 1.81 14.26
CA ASN A 134 -6.14 2.54 13.86
C ASN A 134 -5.83 3.90 13.22
N ASP A 135 -4.57 4.16 12.84
CA ASP A 135 -4.22 5.37 12.08
C ASP A 135 -4.52 5.13 10.61
N THR A 136 -5.57 5.78 10.10
CA THR A 136 -6.01 5.65 8.70
C THR A 136 -4.90 5.97 7.71
N ARG A 137 -3.97 6.86 8.07
CA ARG A 137 -2.86 7.27 7.21
C ARG A 137 -1.82 6.16 7.06
N LEU A 138 -1.58 5.40 8.13
CA LEU A 138 -0.68 4.23 8.09
C LEU A 138 -1.33 3.07 7.37
N VAL A 139 -2.61 2.80 7.64
CA VAL A 139 -3.34 1.70 6.98
C VAL A 139 -3.41 1.94 5.47
N ALA A 140 -3.75 3.15 5.03
CA ALA A 140 -3.79 3.51 3.61
C ALA A 140 -2.42 3.38 2.93
N ALA A 141 -1.33 3.81 3.59
CA ALA A 141 0.02 3.64 3.05
C ALA A 141 0.43 2.15 2.97
N ALA A 142 -0.01 1.33 3.92
CA ALA A 142 0.30 -0.11 3.98
C ALA A 142 -0.41 -0.94 2.91
N VAL A 143 -1.61 -0.53 2.47
CA VAL A 143 -2.35 -1.20 1.38
C VAL A 143 -1.92 -0.75 -0.03
N GLY A 144 -0.90 0.12 -0.12
CA GLY A 144 -0.30 0.55 -1.38
C GLY A 144 0.53 -0.54 -2.09
N PRO A 145 1.39 -0.17 -3.07
CA PRO A 145 2.04 -1.14 -3.98
C PRO A 145 2.87 -2.25 -3.33
N TYR A 146 3.37 -2.04 -2.10
CA TYR A 146 4.13 -3.06 -1.38
C TYR A 146 3.23 -4.16 -0.79
N ALA A 147 1.92 -3.95 -0.71
CA ALA A 147 0.92 -4.94 -0.29
C ALA A 147 0.86 -6.18 -1.20
N ARG A 148 1.49 -6.14 -2.38
CA ARG A 148 1.73 -7.32 -3.24
C ARG A 148 2.47 -8.46 -2.52
N HIS A 149 3.18 -8.15 -1.44
CA HIS A 149 3.89 -9.14 -0.63
C HIS A 149 3.02 -9.76 0.48
N LEU A 150 1.80 -9.26 0.71
CA LEU A 150 0.84 -9.90 1.61
C LEU A 150 0.22 -11.13 0.97
N ASP A 151 0.07 -12.20 1.76
CA ASP A 151 -0.75 -13.33 1.36
C ASP A 151 -2.22 -12.90 1.16
N ASP A 152 -2.97 -13.70 0.41
CA ASP A 152 -4.33 -13.31 0.02
C ASP A 152 -5.28 -13.18 1.21
N ARG A 153 -5.08 -13.97 2.28
CA ARG A 153 -5.93 -13.89 3.46
C ARG A 153 -5.72 -12.54 4.17
N MET A 154 -4.47 -12.16 4.42
CA MET A 154 -4.13 -10.89 5.06
C MET A 154 -4.52 -9.71 4.19
N TRP A 155 -4.32 -9.80 2.87
CA TRP A 155 -4.72 -8.74 1.94
C TRP A 155 -6.24 -8.52 1.95
N ARG A 156 -7.08 -9.58 1.90
CA ARG A 156 -8.55 -9.44 2.01
C ARG A 156 -8.97 -8.80 3.33
N GLN A 157 -8.32 -9.18 4.43
CA GLN A 157 -8.56 -8.56 5.75
C GLN A 157 -8.17 -7.08 5.77
N ALA A 158 -7.09 -6.70 5.10
CA ALA A 158 -6.70 -5.31 4.95
C ALA A 158 -7.74 -4.50 4.14
N VAL A 159 -8.31 -5.08 3.08
CA VAL A 159 -9.40 -4.47 2.31
C VAL A 159 -10.64 -4.26 3.19
N LEU A 160 -11.10 -5.29 3.91
CA LEU A 160 -12.22 -5.13 4.85
C LEU A 160 -11.96 -4.08 5.92
N LYS A 161 -10.72 -4.01 6.42
CA LYS A 161 -10.32 -2.99 7.38
C LYS A 161 -10.43 -1.58 6.78
N CYS A 162 -10.05 -1.39 5.52
CA CYS A 162 -10.25 -0.12 4.82
C CYS A 162 -11.73 0.26 4.77
N VAL A 163 -12.61 -0.67 4.40
CA VAL A 163 -14.07 -0.46 4.41
C VAL A 163 -14.58 -0.09 5.81
N PHE A 164 -14.10 -0.78 6.84
CA PHE A 164 -14.49 -0.50 8.22
C PHE A 164 -14.04 0.88 8.72
N MET A 165 -12.83 1.29 8.32
CA MET A 165 -12.20 2.56 8.69
C MET A 165 -12.55 3.71 7.74
N GLU A 166 -13.43 3.48 6.76
CA GLU A 166 -13.81 4.44 5.72
C GLU A 166 -12.60 5.00 4.95
N ILE A 167 -11.58 4.16 4.76
CA ILE A 167 -10.44 4.46 3.87
C ILE A 167 -10.89 4.14 2.45
N PRO A 168 -10.82 5.09 1.50
CA PRO A 168 -11.18 4.85 0.11
C PRO A 168 -10.42 3.65 -0.47
N LEU A 169 -11.13 2.75 -1.14
CA LEU A 169 -10.54 1.55 -1.72
C LEU A 169 -9.58 1.85 -2.88
N THR A 170 -9.58 3.08 -3.37
CA THR A 170 -8.57 3.60 -4.30
C THR A 170 -7.15 3.63 -3.72
N ALA A 171 -6.99 3.58 -2.39
CA ALA A 171 -5.67 3.36 -1.76
C ALA A 171 -5.13 1.94 -1.98
N VAL A 172 -6.00 0.95 -2.21
CA VAL A 172 -5.60 -0.45 -2.31
C VAL A 172 -5.00 -0.71 -3.67
N ALA A 173 -3.69 -0.95 -3.70
CA ALA A 173 -3.01 -1.27 -4.95
C ALA A 173 -3.44 -2.65 -5.48
N ASP A 174 -3.53 -2.76 -6.81
CA ASP A 174 -3.93 -3.97 -7.54
C ASP A 174 -5.31 -4.53 -7.13
N LEU A 175 -6.22 -3.69 -6.62
CA LEU A 175 -7.55 -4.12 -6.16
C LEU A 175 -8.30 -4.92 -7.21
N ASP A 176 -8.45 -4.38 -8.42
CA ASP A 176 -9.18 -5.03 -9.53
C ASP A 176 -8.53 -6.36 -9.94
N ARG A 177 -7.21 -6.47 -9.79
CA ARG A 177 -6.45 -7.66 -10.18
C ARG A 177 -6.51 -8.77 -9.12
N ARG A 178 -6.62 -8.40 -7.84
CA ARG A 178 -6.59 -9.34 -6.70
C ARG A 178 -7.97 -9.63 -6.13
N ALA A 179 -8.98 -8.84 -6.46
CA ALA A 179 -10.35 -9.08 -6.05
C ALA A 179 -10.83 -10.46 -6.55
N ASP A 180 -11.42 -11.22 -5.64
CA ASP A 180 -11.86 -12.59 -5.91
C ASP A 180 -13.17 -12.92 -5.19
N GLY A 181 -13.70 -14.12 -5.47
CA GLY A 181 -14.98 -14.56 -4.92
C GLY A 181 -15.00 -14.63 -3.39
N GLU A 182 -13.86 -14.92 -2.74
CA GLU A 182 -13.79 -14.92 -1.27
C GLU A 182 -13.89 -13.51 -0.71
N LEU A 183 -13.22 -12.53 -1.33
CA LEU A 183 -13.40 -11.12 -0.97
C LEU A 183 -14.85 -10.68 -1.17
N GLY A 184 -15.48 -11.08 -2.29
CA GLY A 184 -16.89 -10.81 -2.57
C GLY A 184 -17.82 -11.38 -1.49
N ARG A 185 -17.61 -12.65 -1.11
CA ARG A 185 -18.36 -13.30 -0.02
C ARG A 185 -18.22 -12.52 1.29
N MET A 186 -17.00 -12.16 1.67
CA MET A 186 -16.72 -11.41 2.89
C MET A 186 -17.36 -10.01 2.89
N LEU A 187 -17.34 -9.30 1.75
CA LEU A 187 -18.01 -8.00 1.59
C LEU A 187 -19.53 -8.14 1.64
N GLY A 188 -20.09 -9.21 1.09
CA GLY A 188 -21.50 -9.56 1.20
C GLY A 188 -21.94 -9.77 2.64
N ASP A 189 -21.20 -10.58 3.40
CA ASP A 189 -21.43 -10.81 4.83
C ASP A 189 -21.42 -9.47 5.61
N LEU A 190 -20.43 -8.61 5.34
CA LEU A 190 -20.33 -7.28 5.95
C LEU A 190 -21.52 -6.37 5.57
N ALA A 191 -21.96 -6.42 4.32
CA ALA A 191 -23.09 -5.62 3.83
C ALA A 191 -24.39 -6.04 4.52
N ASP A 192 -24.61 -7.34 4.70
CA ASP A 192 -25.77 -7.90 5.39
C ASP A 192 -25.76 -7.53 6.88
N GLU A 193 -24.60 -7.62 7.55
CA GLU A 193 -24.44 -7.19 8.94
C GLU A 193 -24.74 -5.71 9.12
N ARG A 194 -24.20 -4.85 8.24
CA ARG A 194 -24.47 -3.40 8.27
C ARG A 194 -25.96 -3.11 8.04
N ARG A 195 -26.60 -3.78 7.08
CA ARG A 195 -28.02 -3.62 6.76
C ARG A 195 -28.91 -4.03 7.93
N ALA A 196 -28.61 -5.15 8.59
CA ALA A 196 -29.31 -5.60 9.79
C ALA A 196 -29.22 -4.57 10.94
N ALA A 197 -28.15 -3.78 10.98
CA ALA A 197 -27.96 -2.67 11.90
C ALA A 197 -28.50 -1.31 11.39
N GLY A 198 -29.26 -1.27 10.29
CA GLY A 198 -29.80 -0.04 9.71
C GLY A 198 -28.76 0.87 9.06
N ARG A 199 -27.59 0.34 8.70
CA ARG A 199 -26.47 1.07 8.07
C ARG A 199 -26.18 0.51 6.67
N THR A 200 -25.45 1.26 5.85
CA THR A 200 -24.93 0.81 4.56
C THR A 200 -23.41 0.68 4.60
N ILE A 201 -22.84 -0.06 3.65
CA ILE A 201 -21.41 -0.03 3.38
C ILE A 201 -21.05 1.22 2.54
N PRO A 202 -19.78 1.66 2.57
CA PRO A 202 -19.25 2.65 1.64
C PRO A 202 -19.56 2.33 0.17
N ALA A 203 -19.74 3.36 -0.65
CA ALA A 203 -20.19 3.22 -2.04
C ALA A 203 -19.19 2.46 -2.92
N ASP A 204 -17.90 2.73 -2.77
CA ASP A 204 -16.80 2.04 -3.47
C ASP A 204 -16.75 0.55 -3.13
N ALA A 205 -16.99 0.17 -1.88
CA ALA A 205 -17.12 -1.23 -1.46
C ALA A 205 -18.35 -1.92 -2.09
N GLY A 206 -19.47 -1.19 -2.21
CA GLY A 206 -20.66 -1.68 -2.91
C GLY A 206 -20.44 -1.89 -4.40
N ILE A 207 -19.72 -0.98 -5.06
CA ILE A 207 -19.31 -1.11 -6.47
C ILE A 207 -18.40 -2.32 -6.64
N LEU A 208 -17.39 -2.49 -5.80
CA LEU A 208 -16.50 -3.64 -5.84
C LEU A 208 -17.26 -4.96 -5.67
N LEU A 209 -18.20 -5.03 -4.72
CA LEU A 209 -19.02 -6.23 -4.51
C LEU A 209 -19.84 -6.59 -5.75
N ALA A 210 -20.44 -5.60 -6.42
CA ALA A 210 -21.16 -5.82 -7.67
C ALA A 210 -20.24 -6.33 -8.79
N LEU A 211 -19.06 -5.72 -8.95
CA LEU A 211 -18.07 -6.13 -9.95
C LEU A 211 -17.58 -7.57 -9.75
N ILE A 212 -17.36 -7.99 -8.50
CA ILE A 212 -16.96 -9.37 -8.18
C ILE A 212 -18.11 -10.35 -8.48
N GLY A 213 -19.35 -9.97 -8.18
CA GLY A 213 -20.54 -10.80 -8.44
C GLY A 213 -20.79 -11.08 -9.93
N ASP A 214 -20.33 -10.19 -10.80
CA ASP A 214 -20.44 -10.31 -12.26
C ASP A 214 -19.30 -11.14 -12.89
N LEU A 215 -18.30 -11.60 -12.11
CA LEU A 215 -17.25 -12.48 -12.60
C LEU A 215 -17.80 -13.89 -12.87
N PRO A 216 -17.54 -14.50 -14.04
CA PRO A 216 -17.92 -15.88 -14.29
C PRO A 216 -17.26 -16.79 -13.24
N PRO A 217 -17.94 -17.84 -12.75
CA PRO A 217 -17.36 -18.76 -11.78
C PRO A 217 -16.06 -19.33 -12.36
N ALA A 218 -14.97 -19.25 -11.60
CA ALA A 218 -13.70 -19.84 -11.99
C ALA A 218 -13.96 -21.30 -12.36
N GLY A 219 -13.67 -21.65 -13.61
CA GLY A 219 -14.08 -22.91 -14.23
C GLY A 219 -13.87 -24.08 -13.30
N GLY A 220 -14.98 -24.67 -12.85
CA GLY A 220 -14.96 -25.94 -12.15
C GLY A 220 -14.30 -26.96 -13.06
N ASP A 221 -13.25 -27.60 -12.53
CA ASP A 221 -12.54 -28.67 -13.19
C ASP A 221 -13.56 -29.71 -13.65
N GLY A 222 -13.79 -29.74 -14.96
CA GLY A 222 -14.79 -30.57 -15.62
C GLY A 222 -14.34 -32.02 -15.60
N THR A 223 -14.40 -32.65 -14.43
CA THR A 223 -14.39 -34.10 -14.35
C THR A 223 -15.79 -34.56 -14.72
N ALA A 224 -15.98 -34.79 -16.02
CA ALA A 224 -17.19 -35.37 -16.57
C ALA A 224 -17.51 -36.69 -15.83
N ASP A 225 -18.63 -36.66 -15.13
CA ASP A 225 -19.39 -37.80 -14.70
C ASP A 225 -19.67 -38.69 -15.93
N ARG A 226 -19.03 -39.87 -15.98
CA ARG A 226 -19.47 -40.97 -16.84
C ARG A 226 -20.39 -41.85 -16.02
N THR A 227 -21.67 -41.49 -16.04
CA THR A 227 -22.76 -42.39 -15.69
C THR A 227 -22.92 -43.42 -16.82
N ASP A 228 -22.55 -44.65 -16.48
CA ASP A 228 -23.25 -45.91 -16.72
C ASP A 228 -24.26 -45.96 -17.90
N GLU A 229 -23.82 -46.47 -19.06
CA GLU A 229 -24.71 -47.11 -20.03
C GLU A 229 -24.70 -48.62 -19.79
N ARG A 230 -25.68 -49.09 -19.02
CA ARG A 230 -26.21 -50.45 -19.18
C ARG A 230 -27.23 -50.43 -20.32
N GLU A 231 -27.02 -51.25 -21.34
CA GLU A 231 -28.07 -52.15 -21.83
C GLU A 231 -27.50 -53.19 -22.80
N GLY A 232 -27.97 -54.43 -22.63
CA GLY A 232 -27.42 -55.60 -23.28
C GLY A 232 -27.88 -55.81 -24.71
N LYS A 233 -27.18 -56.74 -25.40
CA LYS A 233 -27.78 -57.48 -26.50
C LYS A 233 -27.17 -58.87 -26.62
N ALA A 234 -28.08 -59.82 -26.76
CA ALA A 234 -27.93 -61.25 -26.98
C ALA A 234 -26.90 -61.65 -28.06
N GLY A 235 -26.31 -62.83 -27.88
CA GLY A 235 -25.48 -63.55 -28.84
C GLY A 235 -24.62 -64.60 -28.17
#